data_AF-A0A0P7E546-F1
#
_entry.id   AF-A0A0P7E546-F1
#
_cell.length_a   1.000
_cell.length_b   1.000
_cell.length_c   1.000
_cell.angle_alpha   90.00
_cell.angle_beta   90.00
_cell.angle_gamma   90.00
#
_symmetry.space_group_name_H-M   'P 1'
#
loop_
_entity.id
_entity.type
_entity.pdbx_description
1 polymer ?
#
loop_
_entity_poly.entity_id
_entity_poly.type
_entity_poly.pdbx_seq_one_letter_code
_entity_poly.pdbx_strand_id
1 'polypeptide(L)'
;MQYLTDLYNEFLVATSAHKVFSTQVIIALCYTVALIHSFYRAFKHRELFSDFLSIAVVASKYLVTSLLMEKVLLYISEGGNGAFAQNIYLALAGFNVLSMVILYKLHTKFSYTFGELFFCIIKLTILLAIAHFILWFKLVVLFVQAEHAYIHYMYSFIVLYISIVLAVVMLFPGLLKTKLKLLLSPSWPFGTKS
;
A
#
# COMPACT_ATOMS: atom_id res chain seq x y z
N MET A 1 1.86 -29.38 4.07
CA MET A 1 2.44 -28.68 2.90
C MET A 1 1.35 -28.16 1.99
N GLN A 2 0.48 -29.03 1.44
CA GLN A 2 -0.69 -28.62 0.61
C GLN A 2 -1.52 -27.48 1.21
N TYR A 3 -1.94 -27.61 2.48
CA TYR A 3 -2.77 -26.60 3.15
C TYR A 3 -2.11 -25.21 3.26
N LEU A 4 -0.79 -25.14 3.46
CA LEU A 4 -0.06 -23.86 3.49
C LEU A 4 0.09 -23.28 2.09
N THR A 5 0.25 -24.14 1.07
CA THR A 5 0.29 -23.74 -0.34
C THR A 5 -1.07 -23.26 -0.83
N ASP A 6 -2.16 -23.89 -0.38
CA ASP A 6 -3.54 -23.51 -0.68
C ASP A 6 -3.88 -22.19 0.00
N LEU A 7 -3.57 -22.04 1.31
CA LEU A 7 -3.72 -20.78 2.03
C LEU A 7 -2.87 -19.66 1.38
N TYR A 8 -1.68 -19.97 0.89
CA TYR A 8 -0.83 -19.03 0.16
C TYR A 8 -1.44 -18.61 -1.18
N ASN A 9 -1.97 -19.55 -1.96
CA ASN A 9 -2.63 -19.27 -3.24
C ASN A 9 -3.95 -18.49 -3.04
N GLU A 10 -4.64 -18.72 -1.95
CA GLU A 10 -5.92 -18.09 -1.62
C GLU A 10 -5.74 -16.66 -1.06
N PHE A 11 -4.70 -16.41 -0.25
CA PHE A 11 -4.49 -15.12 0.40
C PHE A 11 -3.43 -14.21 -0.25
N LEU A 12 -2.40 -14.78 -0.91
CA LEU A 12 -1.20 -14.06 -1.37
C LEU A 12 -1.01 -14.03 -2.90
N VAL A 13 -1.64 -14.95 -3.63
CA VAL A 13 -1.57 -14.97 -5.10
C VAL A 13 -2.82 -14.30 -5.66
N ALA A 14 -2.61 -13.18 -6.35
CA ALA A 14 -3.64 -12.57 -7.21
C ALA A 14 -3.87 -13.49 -8.42
N THR A 15 -4.60 -14.58 -8.20
CA THR A 15 -4.95 -15.55 -9.24
C THR A 15 -6.20 -15.07 -9.95
N SER A 16 -6.30 -15.30 -11.26
CA SER A 16 -7.47 -14.96 -12.10
C SER A 16 -8.76 -15.72 -11.73
N ALA A 17 -8.70 -16.64 -10.78
CA ALA A 17 -9.85 -17.39 -10.28
C ALA A 17 -10.57 -16.60 -9.16
N HIS A 18 -11.54 -15.78 -9.55
CA HIS A 18 -12.51 -15.09 -8.68
C HIS A 18 -13.40 -16.08 -7.88
N LYS A 19 -12.86 -16.78 -6.86
CA LYS A 19 -13.69 -17.62 -5.97
C LYS A 19 -13.65 -17.27 -4.49
N VAL A 20 -12.87 -16.28 -4.08
CA VAL A 20 -12.75 -15.86 -2.67
C VAL A 20 -12.78 -14.34 -2.58
N PHE A 21 -13.36 -13.78 -1.52
CA PHE A 21 -13.28 -12.35 -1.23
C PHE A 21 -11.81 -11.92 -1.29
N SER A 22 -11.44 -11.13 -2.31
CA SER A 22 -10.06 -10.69 -2.50
C SER A 22 -9.60 -9.95 -1.25
N THR A 23 -8.42 -10.26 -0.73
CA THR A 23 -7.78 -9.56 0.40
C THR A 23 -7.77 -8.04 0.19
N GLN A 24 -7.77 -7.59 -1.07
CA GLN A 24 -7.90 -6.19 -1.46
C GLN A 24 -9.21 -5.54 -0.99
N VAL A 25 -10.34 -6.26 -1.04
CA VAL A 25 -11.64 -5.77 -0.59
C VAL A 25 -11.65 -5.56 0.92
N ILE A 26 -11.08 -6.50 1.68
CA ILE A 26 -10.97 -6.37 3.15
C ILE A 26 -10.12 -5.16 3.51
N ILE A 27 -8.98 -4.98 2.85
CA ILE A 27 -8.11 -3.82 3.08
C ILE A 27 -8.81 -2.51 2.66
N ALA A 28 -9.52 -2.50 1.52
CA ALA A 28 -10.29 -1.34 1.07
C ALA A 28 -11.36 -0.93 2.09
N LEU A 29 -12.05 -1.89 2.71
CA LEU A 29 -13.00 -1.64 3.79
C LEU A 29 -12.29 -1.05 5.02
N CYS A 30 -11.16 -1.62 5.44
CA CYS A 30 -10.37 -1.07 6.55
C CYS A 30 -9.94 0.38 6.29
N TYR A 31 -9.48 0.69 5.08
CA TYR A 31 -9.08 2.03 4.67
C TYR A 31 -10.27 3.00 4.63
N THR A 32 -11.43 2.55 4.19
CA THR A 32 -12.67 3.33 4.19
C THR A 32 -13.12 3.64 5.62
N VAL A 33 -13.10 2.64 6.51
CA VAL A 33 -13.40 2.83 7.93
C VAL A 33 -12.41 3.80 8.57
N ALA A 34 -11.11 3.67 8.26
CA ALA A 34 -10.08 4.59 8.76
C ALA A 34 -10.33 6.02 8.31
N LEU A 35 -10.73 6.23 7.05
CA LEU A 35 -11.08 7.54 6.52
C LEU A 35 -12.31 8.15 7.21
N ILE A 36 -13.39 7.38 7.36
CA ILE A 36 -14.62 7.84 8.04
C ILE A 36 -14.31 8.19 9.50
N HIS A 37 -13.56 7.34 10.19
CA HIS A 37 -13.20 7.55 11.58
C HIS A 37 -12.30 8.78 11.75
N SER A 38 -11.32 8.95 10.87
CA SER A 38 -10.45 10.13 10.90
C SER A 38 -11.21 11.42 10.58
N PHE A 39 -12.16 11.38 9.63
CA PHE A 39 -13.05 12.51 9.37
C PHE A 39 -13.85 12.89 10.63
N TYR A 40 -14.43 11.91 11.32
CA TYR A 40 -15.16 12.13 12.58
C TYR A 40 -14.25 12.73 13.67
N ARG A 41 -13.02 12.21 13.84
CA ARG A 41 -12.04 12.73 14.81
C ARG A 41 -11.60 14.16 14.48
N ALA A 42 -11.37 14.47 13.21
CA ALA A 42 -10.98 15.79 12.74
C ALA A 42 -12.11 16.82 12.94
N PHE A 43 -13.35 16.45 12.60
CA PHE A 43 -14.52 17.31 12.82
C PHE A 43 -14.74 17.62 14.31
N LYS A 44 -14.49 16.66 15.20
CA LYS A 44 -14.59 16.85 16.66
C LYS A 44 -13.33 17.47 17.29
N HIS A 45 -12.37 17.95 16.49
CA HIS A 45 -11.07 18.48 16.93
C HIS A 45 -10.27 17.54 17.87
N ARG A 46 -10.46 16.23 17.75
CA ARG A 46 -9.77 15.20 18.55
C ARG A 46 -8.49 14.67 17.92
N GLU A 47 -8.17 15.10 16.71
CA GLU A 47 -7.01 14.65 15.93
C GLU A 47 -6.41 15.86 15.19
N LEU A 48 -5.10 15.81 14.93
CA LEU A 48 -4.42 16.81 14.13
C LEU A 48 -4.97 16.75 12.69
N PHE A 49 -5.28 17.91 12.12
CA PHE A 49 -5.69 17.98 10.71
C PHE A 49 -4.65 17.34 9.76
N SER A 50 -3.37 17.41 10.15
CA SER A 50 -2.23 16.71 9.55
C SER A 50 -2.47 15.20 9.38
N ASP A 51 -2.97 14.53 10.42
CA ASP A 51 -3.18 13.09 10.43
C ASP A 51 -4.37 12.71 9.53
N PHE A 52 -5.44 13.50 9.58
CA PHE A 52 -6.58 13.33 8.67
C PHE A 52 -6.17 13.46 7.20
N LEU A 53 -5.40 14.49 6.88
CA LEU A 53 -4.92 14.73 5.53
C LEU A 53 -4.06 13.58 5.01
N SER A 54 -3.19 13.05 5.87
CA SER A 54 -2.38 11.86 5.60
C SER A 54 -3.24 10.63 5.31
N ILE A 55 -4.25 10.36 6.15
CA ILE A 55 -5.17 9.24 5.98
C ILE A 55 -5.97 9.40 4.68
N ALA A 56 -6.48 10.60 4.39
CA ALA A 56 -7.28 10.88 3.20
C ALA A 56 -6.52 10.61 1.90
N VAL A 57 -5.26 11.05 1.79
CA VAL A 57 -4.45 10.81 0.59
C VAL A 57 -4.13 9.33 0.41
N VAL A 58 -3.73 8.63 1.48
CA VAL A 58 -3.41 7.21 1.42
C VAL A 58 -4.63 6.36 1.10
N ALA A 59 -5.77 6.66 1.73
CA ALA A 59 -7.05 5.99 1.48
C ALA A 59 -7.50 6.16 0.04
N SER A 60 -7.53 7.40 -0.45
CA SER A 60 -7.92 7.71 -1.84
C SER A 60 -7.01 7.02 -2.85
N LYS A 61 -5.68 7.09 -2.64
CA LYS A 61 -4.71 6.41 -3.48
C LYS A 61 -4.99 4.90 -3.52
N TYR A 62 -5.17 4.26 -2.37
CA TYR A 62 -5.38 2.82 -2.29
C TYR A 62 -6.63 2.39 -3.06
N LEU A 63 -7.77 3.08 -2.84
CA LEU A 63 -9.02 2.79 -3.53
C LEU A 63 -8.86 2.90 -5.06
N VAL A 64 -8.22 3.97 -5.54
CA VAL A 64 -7.94 4.16 -6.98
C VAL A 64 -7.04 3.04 -7.52
N THR A 65 -5.94 2.73 -6.83
CA THR A 65 -5.01 1.67 -7.28
C THR A 65 -5.61 0.27 -7.21
N SER A 66 -6.52 0.01 -6.26
CA SER A 66 -7.23 -1.26 -6.14
C SER A 66 -8.19 -1.45 -7.30
N LEU A 67 -8.99 -0.43 -7.62
CA LEU A 67 -9.89 -0.46 -8.78
C LEU A 67 -9.11 -0.64 -10.09
N LEU A 68 -7.97 0.04 -10.21
CA LEU A 68 -7.09 -0.09 -11.38
C LEU A 68 -6.57 -1.53 -11.53
N MET A 69 -6.12 -2.15 -10.44
CA MET A 69 -5.65 -3.54 -10.47
C MET A 69 -6.78 -4.52 -10.83
N GLU A 70 -7.98 -4.32 -10.29
CA GLU A 70 -9.15 -5.14 -10.62
C GLU A 70 -9.51 -5.05 -12.11
N LYS A 71 -9.49 -3.84 -12.69
CA LYS A 71 -9.70 -3.65 -14.14
C LYS A 71 -8.64 -4.35 -14.98
N VAL A 72 -7.39 -4.38 -14.55
CA VAL A 72 -6.33 -5.11 -15.24
C VAL A 72 -6.53 -6.62 -15.15
N LEU A 73 -6.96 -7.13 -13.99
CA LEU A 73 -7.25 -8.56 -13.83
C LEU A 73 -8.42 -9.01 -14.71
N LEU A 74 -9.48 -8.19 -14.81
CA LEU A 74 -10.59 -8.43 -15.73
C LEU A 74 -10.14 -8.41 -17.20
N TYR A 75 -9.29 -7.45 -17.58
CA TYR A 75 -8.73 -7.42 -18.93
C TYR A 75 -7.94 -8.69 -19.27
N ILE A 76 -7.15 -9.22 -18.32
CA ILE A 76 -6.42 -10.49 -18.51
C ILE A 76 -7.39 -11.67 -18.61
N SER A 77 -8.44 -11.73 -17.77
CA SER A 77 -9.39 -12.85 -17.77
C SER A 77 -10.24 -12.90 -19.05
N GLU A 78 -10.51 -11.75 -19.67
CA GLU A 78 -11.21 -11.62 -20.95
C GLU A 78 -10.32 -11.93 -22.18
N GLY A 79 -9.10 -12.44 -21.97
CA GLY A 79 -8.17 -12.81 -23.05
C GLY A 79 -7.22 -11.70 -23.48
N GLY A 80 -7.11 -10.63 -22.69
CA GLY A 80 -6.16 -9.54 -22.91
C GLY A 80 -4.69 -9.97 -22.78
N ASN A 81 -3.79 -9.15 -23.34
CA ASN A 81 -2.36 -9.47 -23.35
C ASN A 81 -1.74 -9.34 -21.94
N GLY A 82 -1.43 -10.49 -21.34
CA GLY A 82 -0.79 -10.56 -20.01
C GLY A 82 0.57 -9.86 -19.93
N ALA A 83 1.36 -9.84 -21.02
CA ALA A 83 2.64 -9.13 -21.04
C ALA A 83 2.44 -7.61 -21.02
N PHE A 84 1.41 -7.10 -21.71
CA PHE A 84 1.04 -5.69 -21.63
C PHE A 84 0.53 -5.32 -20.22
N ALA A 85 -0.24 -6.21 -19.60
CA ALA A 85 -0.78 -6.01 -18.26
C ALA A 85 0.31 -5.85 -17.18
N GLN A 86 1.51 -6.39 -17.38
CA GLN A 86 2.64 -6.23 -16.44
C GLN A 86 3.11 -4.78 -16.29
N ASN A 87 2.81 -3.89 -17.25
CA ASN A 87 3.09 -2.45 -17.13
C ASN A 87 2.30 -1.79 -16.00
N ILE A 88 1.27 -2.44 -15.47
CA ILE A 88 0.52 -1.95 -14.32
C ILE A 88 1.43 -1.71 -13.11
N TYR A 89 2.47 -2.52 -12.92
CA TYR A 89 3.39 -2.36 -11.80
C TYR A 89 4.18 -1.05 -11.89
N LEU A 90 4.51 -0.57 -13.09
CA LEU A 90 5.11 0.76 -13.28
C LEU A 90 4.10 1.86 -12.94
N ALA A 91 2.85 1.73 -13.38
CA ALA A 91 1.80 2.68 -13.05
C ALA A 91 1.57 2.75 -11.53
N LEU A 92 1.54 1.60 -10.84
CA LEU A 92 1.42 1.52 -9.38
C LEU A 92 2.60 2.17 -8.67
N ALA A 93 3.84 1.97 -9.15
CA ALA A 93 5.00 2.68 -8.63
C ALA A 93 4.84 4.21 -8.80
N GLY A 94 4.42 4.65 -9.99
CA GLY A 94 4.13 6.06 -10.29
C GLY A 94 3.05 6.67 -9.40
N PHE A 95 1.95 5.95 -9.15
CA PHE A 95 0.89 6.39 -8.24
C PHE A 95 1.38 6.55 -6.80
N ASN A 96 2.24 5.65 -6.32
CA ASN A 96 2.83 5.81 -4.98
C ASN A 96 3.72 7.05 -4.92
N VAL A 97 4.58 7.30 -5.92
CA VAL A 97 5.39 8.54 -5.99
C VAL A 97 4.51 9.78 -6.04
N LEU A 98 3.51 9.81 -6.92
CA LEU A 98 2.57 10.90 -7.06
C LEU A 98 1.82 11.17 -5.75
N SER A 99 1.38 10.12 -5.04
CA SER A 99 0.67 10.27 -3.77
C SER A 99 1.53 10.94 -2.70
N MET A 100 2.84 10.66 -2.65
CA MET A 100 3.76 11.32 -1.73
C MET A 100 3.94 12.79 -2.07
N VAL A 101 4.05 13.12 -3.36
CA VAL A 101 4.14 14.52 -3.83
C VAL A 101 2.87 15.30 -3.47
N ILE A 102 1.70 14.72 -3.71
CA ILE A 102 0.41 15.31 -3.34
C ILE A 102 0.34 15.51 -1.83
N LEU A 103 0.68 14.48 -1.05
CA LEU A 103 0.65 14.54 0.40
C LEU A 103 1.55 15.66 0.94
N TYR A 104 2.79 15.74 0.45
CA TYR A 104 3.73 16.79 0.83
C TYR A 104 3.18 18.19 0.52
N LYS A 105 2.66 18.41 -0.70
CA LYS A 105 2.07 19.70 -1.11
C LYS A 105 0.85 20.08 -0.28
N LEU A 106 0.02 19.11 0.10
CA LEU A 106 -1.14 19.38 0.94
C LEU A 106 -0.72 19.73 2.37
N HIS A 107 0.28 19.06 2.94
CA HIS A 107 0.78 19.37 4.27
C HIS A 107 1.42 20.76 4.34
N THR A 108 2.22 21.13 3.34
CA THR A 108 2.85 22.46 3.29
C THR A 108 1.84 23.58 3.09
N LYS A 109 0.71 23.32 2.42
CA LYS A 109 -0.34 24.33 2.19
C LYS A 109 -1.33 24.47 3.34
N PHE A 110 -1.73 23.37 3.99
CA PHE A 110 -2.88 23.36 4.89
C PHE A 110 -2.56 23.07 6.36
N SER A 111 -1.52 22.30 6.67
CA SER A 111 -1.28 21.83 8.05
C SER A 111 -0.05 22.45 8.69
N TYR A 112 0.99 22.79 7.91
CA TYR A 112 2.28 23.33 8.35
C TYR A 112 3.01 22.51 9.43
N THR A 113 2.53 21.31 9.74
CA THR A 113 3.02 20.42 10.79
C THR A 113 3.12 19.02 10.22
N PHE A 114 4.30 18.41 10.35
CA PHE A 114 4.57 17.04 9.91
C PHE A 114 4.58 16.13 11.13
N GLY A 115 3.53 15.32 11.27
CA GLY A 115 3.39 14.37 12.37
C GLY A 115 4.11 13.04 12.12
N GLU A 116 4.13 12.19 13.14
CA GLU A 116 4.68 10.83 13.06
C GLU A 116 3.98 9.97 12.01
N LEU A 117 2.66 10.14 11.84
CA LEU A 117 1.87 9.43 10.83
C LEU A 117 2.31 9.80 9.41
N PHE A 118 2.56 11.09 9.15
CA PHE A 118 3.09 11.55 7.86
C PHE A 118 4.41 10.85 7.53
N PHE A 119 5.38 10.85 8.44
CA PHE A 119 6.67 10.22 8.19
C PHE A 119 6.56 8.70 8.03
N CYS A 120 5.70 8.04 8.82
CA CYS A 120 5.41 6.61 8.67
C CYS A 120 4.87 6.30 7.27
N ILE A 121 3.86 7.06 6.83
CA ILE A 121 3.24 6.89 5.51
C ILE A 121 4.25 7.09 4.39
N ILE A 122 5.09 8.15 4.45
CA ILE A 122 6.11 8.39 3.43
C ILE A 122 7.07 7.20 3.33
N LYS A 123 7.60 6.71 4.45
CA LYS A 123 8.53 5.56 4.44
C LYS A 123 7.90 4.31 3.84
N LEU A 124 6.70 3.96 4.28
CA LEU A 124 6.00 2.78 3.79
C LEU A 124 5.60 2.92 2.31
N THR A 125 5.26 4.13 1.87
CA THR A 125 4.92 4.40 0.46
C THR A 125 6.16 4.35 -0.44
N ILE A 126 7.34 4.78 0.03
CA ILE A 126 8.60 4.58 -0.68
C ILE A 126 8.88 3.08 -0.86
N LEU A 127 8.75 2.28 0.19
CA LEU A 127 8.97 0.83 0.12
C LEU A 127 8.00 0.17 -0.87
N LEU A 128 6.72 0.56 -0.88
CA LEU A 128 5.76 0.09 -1.89
C LEU A 128 6.18 0.48 -3.31
N ALA A 129 6.56 1.74 -3.53
CA ALA A 129 6.97 2.21 -4.85
C ALA A 129 8.18 1.41 -5.37
N ILE A 130 9.17 1.16 -4.50
CA ILE A 130 10.35 0.35 -4.83
C ILE A 130 9.94 -1.10 -5.14
N ALA A 131 9.07 -1.71 -4.33
CA ALA A 131 8.62 -3.08 -4.56
C ALA A 131 7.91 -3.23 -5.92
N HIS A 132 7.00 -2.31 -6.25
CA HIS A 132 6.34 -2.27 -7.57
C HIS A 132 7.34 -2.08 -8.71
N PHE A 133 8.30 -1.18 -8.54
CA PHE A 133 9.32 -0.92 -9.56
C PHE A 133 10.24 -2.12 -9.79
N ILE A 134 10.71 -2.80 -8.73
CA ILE A 134 11.54 -4.00 -8.83
C ILE A 134 10.78 -5.10 -9.59
N LEU A 135 9.50 -5.30 -9.26
CA LEU A 135 8.70 -6.32 -9.93
C LEU A 135 8.47 -6.00 -11.40
N TRP A 136 8.15 -4.75 -11.72
CA TRP A 136 8.04 -4.28 -13.11
C TRP A 136 9.35 -4.49 -13.87
N PHE A 137 10.49 -4.12 -13.28
CA PHE A 137 11.80 -4.25 -13.90
C PHE A 137 12.12 -5.71 -14.22
N LYS A 138 11.84 -6.62 -13.29
CA LYS A 138 12.00 -8.06 -13.50
C LYS A 138 11.17 -8.56 -14.68
N LEU A 139 9.88 -8.22 -14.69
CA LEU A 139 8.90 -8.79 -15.62
C LEU A 139 9.00 -8.20 -17.03
N VAL A 140 9.19 -6.89 -17.13
CA VAL A 140 9.12 -6.13 -18.39
C VAL A 140 10.50 -5.87 -18.97
N VAL A 141 11.48 -5.46 -18.15
CA VAL A 141 12.83 -5.10 -18.65
C VAL A 141 13.69 -6.34 -18.80
N LEU A 142 13.76 -7.19 -17.78
CA LEU A 142 14.57 -8.42 -17.83
C LEU A 142 13.84 -9.56 -18.55
N PHE A 143 12.53 -9.45 -18.75
CA PHE A 143 11.68 -10.49 -19.37
C PHE A 143 11.79 -11.86 -18.68
N VAL A 144 12.05 -11.87 -17.36
CA VAL A 144 12.24 -13.09 -16.57
C VAL A 144 10.92 -13.44 -15.85
N GLN A 145 10.21 -14.44 -16.38
CA GLN A 145 8.92 -14.88 -15.82
C GLN A 145 9.08 -15.94 -14.73
N ALA A 146 9.73 -17.08 -15.05
CA ALA A 146 9.79 -18.25 -14.15
C ALA A 146 10.97 -18.22 -13.17
N GLU A 147 12.14 -17.72 -13.61
CA GLU A 147 13.31 -17.67 -12.73
C GLU A 147 13.10 -16.62 -11.63
N HIS A 148 13.71 -16.86 -10.48
CA HIS A 148 13.58 -16.01 -9.29
C HIS A 148 12.12 -15.82 -8.83
N ALA A 149 11.34 -16.91 -8.75
CA ALA A 149 9.97 -16.91 -8.23
C ALA A 149 9.86 -16.30 -6.81
N TYR A 150 10.91 -16.44 -5.99
CA TYR A 150 10.99 -15.84 -4.65
C TYR A 150 10.79 -14.32 -4.64
N ILE A 151 11.12 -13.62 -5.74
CA ILE A 151 10.89 -12.16 -5.86
C ILE A 151 9.39 -11.84 -5.85
N HIS A 152 8.56 -12.67 -6.49
CA HIS A 152 7.10 -12.51 -6.45
C HIS A 152 6.56 -12.73 -5.05
N TYR A 153 7.08 -13.74 -4.34
CA TYR A 153 6.69 -14.05 -2.97
C TYR A 153 7.06 -12.94 -2.01
N MET A 154 8.28 -12.42 -2.11
CA MET A 154 8.72 -11.25 -1.34
C MET A 154 7.87 -10.02 -1.65
N TYR A 155 7.57 -9.77 -2.93
CA TYR A 155 6.71 -8.67 -3.34
C TYR A 155 5.31 -8.77 -2.73
N SER A 156 4.64 -9.92 -2.87
CA SER A 156 3.29 -10.13 -2.32
C SER A 156 3.28 -9.95 -0.80
N PHE A 157 4.30 -10.49 -0.11
CA PHE A 157 4.46 -10.30 1.32
C PHE A 157 4.63 -8.81 1.70
N ILE A 158 5.52 -8.09 1.02
CA ILE A 158 5.77 -6.65 1.27
C ILE A 158 4.50 -5.83 1.06
N VAL A 159 3.81 -6.04 -0.06
CA VAL A 159 2.59 -5.28 -0.40
C VAL A 159 1.48 -5.55 0.62
N LEU A 160 1.27 -6.82 0.98
CA LEU A 160 0.26 -7.19 1.97
C LEU A 160 0.60 -6.65 3.36
N TYR A 161 1.85 -6.86 3.81
CA TYR A 161 2.35 -6.37 5.08
C TYR A 161 2.16 -4.86 5.20
N ILE A 162 2.64 -4.09 4.22
CA ILE A 162 2.54 -2.63 4.26
C ILE A 162 1.07 -2.19 4.24
N SER A 163 0.22 -2.85 3.46
CA SER A 163 -1.20 -2.53 3.41
C SER A 163 -1.89 -2.73 4.76
N ILE A 164 -1.59 -3.82 5.46
CA ILE A 164 -2.10 -4.09 6.81
C ILE A 164 -1.55 -3.08 7.81
N VAL A 165 -0.24 -2.84 7.80
CA VAL A 165 0.41 -1.87 8.70
C VAL A 165 -0.20 -0.48 8.52
N LEU A 166 -0.38 -0.03 7.27
CA LEU A 166 -1.04 1.24 6.96
C LEU A 166 -2.47 1.27 7.49
N ALA A 167 -3.28 0.22 7.29
CA ALA A 167 -4.63 0.17 7.87
C ALA A 167 -4.61 0.35 9.40
N VAL A 168 -3.70 -0.35 10.09
CA VAL A 168 -3.59 -0.31 11.56
C VAL A 168 -3.16 1.07 12.06
N VAL A 169 -2.12 1.67 11.47
CA VAL A 169 -1.63 2.99 11.92
C VAL A 169 -2.61 4.11 11.59
N MET A 170 -3.42 3.98 10.54
CA MET A 170 -4.46 4.96 10.21
C MET A 170 -5.66 4.86 11.16
N LEU A 171 -6.08 3.64 11.53
CA LEU A 171 -7.13 3.43 12.54
C LEU A 171 -6.68 3.92 13.92
N PHE A 172 -5.44 3.62 14.29
CA PHE A 172 -4.88 3.91 15.61
C PHE A 172 -3.55 4.68 15.53
N PRO A 173 -3.54 5.98 15.14
CA PRO A 173 -2.31 6.77 15.01
C PRO A 173 -1.50 6.86 16.31
N GLY A 174 -2.16 6.75 17.46
CA GLY A 174 -1.51 6.71 18.77
C GLY A 174 -0.48 5.59 18.94
N LEU A 175 -0.58 4.49 18.18
CA LEU A 175 0.39 3.39 18.22
C LEU A 175 1.81 3.84 17.83
N LEU A 176 1.93 4.84 16.96
CA LEU A 176 3.21 5.40 16.53
C LEU A 176 3.95 6.16 17.64
N LYS A 177 3.26 6.49 18.74
CA LYS A 177 3.87 7.08 19.95
C LYS A 177 4.39 6.04 20.94
N THR A 178 4.17 4.75 20.66
CA THR A 178 4.55 3.64 21.54
C THR A 178 5.75 2.87 20.97
N LYS A 179 6.25 1.88 21.74
CA LYS A 179 7.33 0.99 21.28
C LYS A 179 6.96 0.16 20.03
N LEU A 180 5.67 0.04 19.69
CA LEU A 180 5.20 -0.62 18.47
C LEU A 180 5.59 0.13 17.19
N LYS A 181 6.03 1.39 17.29
CA LYS A 181 6.58 2.17 16.17
C LYS A 181 7.68 1.41 15.41
N LEU A 182 8.51 0.62 16.10
CA LEU A 182 9.63 -0.11 15.48
C LEU A 182 9.16 -1.18 14.50
N LEU A 183 8.01 -1.81 14.77
CA LEU A 183 7.42 -2.81 13.89
C LEU A 183 6.64 -2.13 12.75
N LEU A 184 5.91 -1.06 13.06
CA LEU A 184 5.00 -0.39 12.13
C LEU A 184 5.69 0.63 11.21
N SER A 185 6.85 1.16 11.59
CA SER A 185 7.61 2.17 10.86
C SER A 185 9.10 1.86 11.00
N PRO A 186 9.68 1.05 10.10
CA PRO A 186 11.08 0.69 10.17
C PRO A 186 11.96 1.94 10.30
N SER A 187 12.86 1.91 11.26
CA SER A 187 13.90 2.94 11.39
C SER A 187 14.83 2.81 10.17
N TRP A 188 15.13 3.93 9.51
CA TRP A 188 16.20 3.95 8.52
C TRP A 188 17.52 3.53 9.21
N PRO A 189 18.40 2.78 8.53
CA PRO A 189 19.68 2.35 9.10
C PRO A 189 20.58 3.52 9.53
N PHE A 190 20.30 4.73 9.04
CA PHE A 190 20.88 5.97 9.51
C PHE A 190 20.10 6.46 10.74
N GLY A 191 20.42 5.89 11.90
CA GLY A 191 19.90 6.36 13.18
C GLY A 191 20.40 7.78 13.45
N THR A 192 19.56 8.78 13.21
CA THR A 192 19.72 10.07 13.88
C THR A 192 19.29 9.85 15.33
N LYS A 193 20.29 9.84 16.24
CA LYS A 193 20.03 10.00 17.67
C LYS A 193 19.20 11.27 17.85
N SER A 194 18.00 11.13 18.39
CA SER A 194 17.27 12.23 19.00
C SER A 194 17.85 12.53 20.37
#